data_AF-A0A929UEN7-F1
#
_entry.id   AF-A0A929UEN7-F1
#
_cell.length_a   1.000
_cell.length_b   1.000
_cell.length_c   1.000
_cell.angle_alpha   90.00
_cell.angle_beta   90.00
_cell.angle_gamma   90.00
#
_symmetry.space_group_name_H-M   'P 1'
#
loop_
_entity.id
_entity.type
_entity.pdbx_description
1 polymer ?
#
loop_
_entity_poly.entity_id
_entity_poly.type
_entity_poly.pdbx_seq_one_letter_code
_entity_poly.pdbx_strand_id
1 'polypeptide(L)'
;FEDYYLTCVYVPNSKQELRRLDYRMVWEDAFLAYQKKLEEKKPVIYCGDLNVAHQEIDLKNPKSNHHNAGFTDEERDKFTAVLNAGMIDTWRYFYPELEGVYSWWSYRFRAREKNAGWRIDYVITSKALESRLEEAKIYTEIMGSDHCPVGLILKDE
;
A
#
# COMPACT_ATOMS: atom_id res chain seq x y z
N PHE A 1 11.03 8.59 -15.01
CA PHE A 1 11.17 7.96 -16.33
C PHE A 1 10.72 8.94 -17.39
N GLU A 2 10.85 8.61 -18.67
CA GLU A 2 10.39 9.48 -19.76
C GLU A 2 8.87 9.63 -19.73
N ASP A 3 8.13 8.52 -19.61
CA ASP A 3 6.67 8.55 -19.76
C ASP A 3 5.89 8.69 -18.44
N TYR A 4 6.56 8.48 -17.30
CA TYR A 4 5.94 8.54 -15.98
C TYR A 4 6.92 8.97 -14.88
N TYR A 5 6.35 9.46 -13.78
CA TYR A 5 7.07 9.65 -12.52
C TYR A 5 7.06 8.36 -11.70
N LEU A 6 8.20 8.02 -11.10
CA LEU A 6 8.27 7.00 -10.05
C LEU A 6 8.69 7.70 -8.76
N THR A 7 7.88 7.55 -7.71
CA THR A 7 8.24 8.00 -6.36
C THR A 7 8.24 6.82 -5.38
N CYS A 8 9.16 6.83 -4.43
CA CYS A 8 9.20 5.86 -3.34
C CYS A 8 8.84 6.57 -2.04
N VAL A 9 8.01 5.94 -1.20
CA VAL A 9 7.51 6.55 0.03
C VAL A 9 7.57 5.58 1.20
N TYR A 10 7.93 6.12 2.36
CA TYR A 10 7.74 5.46 3.65
C TYR A 10 6.77 6.30 4.48
N VAL A 11 5.52 5.86 4.57
CA VAL A 11 4.44 6.61 5.18
C VAL A 11 4.59 6.60 6.71
N PRO A 12 4.42 7.73 7.40
CA PRO A 12 4.57 7.79 8.85
C PRO A 12 3.59 6.86 9.58
N ASN A 13 4.11 5.88 10.31
CA ASN A 13 3.29 5.04 11.19
C ASN A 13 2.61 5.87 12.32
N SER A 14 1.33 5.60 12.59
CA SER A 14 0.52 6.29 13.62
C SER A 14 0.95 6.01 15.07
N LYS A 15 1.90 5.08 15.26
CA LYS A 15 2.50 4.63 16.52
C LYS A 15 1.49 3.94 17.45
N GLN A 16 2.03 3.32 18.50
CA GLN A 16 1.23 2.73 19.58
C GLN A 16 0.31 3.80 20.20
N GLU A 17 -0.89 3.37 20.58
CA GLU A 17 -1.95 4.23 21.14
C GLU A 17 -2.34 5.38 20.20
N LEU A 18 -2.07 5.22 18.88
CA LEU A 18 -2.43 6.18 17.84
C LEU A 18 -1.88 7.60 18.09
N ARG A 19 -0.77 7.70 18.83
CA ARG A 19 -0.16 8.98 19.27
C ARG A 19 0.22 9.94 18.13
N ARG A 20 0.31 9.45 16.89
CA ARG A 20 0.61 10.26 15.70
C ARG A 20 -0.47 10.19 14.63
N LEU A 21 -1.66 9.71 14.94
CA LEU A 21 -2.75 9.59 13.96
C LEU A 21 -3.12 10.95 13.36
N ASP A 22 -3.24 12.00 14.18
CA ASP A 22 -3.53 13.36 13.68
C ASP A 22 -2.50 13.85 12.65
N TYR A 23 -1.21 13.62 12.93
CA TYR A 23 -0.14 13.94 11.99
C TYR A 23 -0.23 13.09 10.72
N ARG A 24 -0.52 11.79 10.86
CA ARG A 24 -0.71 10.87 9.73
C ARG A 24 -1.86 11.36 8.82
N MET A 25 -2.97 11.83 9.36
CA MET A 25 -4.09 12.34 8.58
C MET A 25 -3.74 13.56 7.72
N VAL A 26 -3.03 14.53 8.30
CA VAL A 26 -2.54 15.72 7.57
C VAL A 26 -1.50 15.33 6.51
N TRP A 27 -0.62 14.38 6.85
CA TRP A 27 0.40 13.89 5.93
C TRP A 27 -0.23 13.21 4.70
N GLU A 28 -1.28 12.39 4.89
CA GLU A 28 -1.97 11.71 3.79
C GLU A 28 -2.57 12.70 2.78
N ASP A 29 -3.25 13.74 3.27
CA ASP A 29 -3.83 14.77 2.41
C ASP A 29 -2.75 15.52 1.62
N ALA A 30 -1.64 15.87 2.28
CA ALA A 30 -0.53 16.56 1.64
C ALA A 30 0.15 15.68 0.59
N PHE A 31 0.34 14.39 0.89
CA PHE A 31 1.00 13.45 -0.03
C PHE A 31 0.12 13.17 -1.25
N LEU A 32 -1.18 12.91 -1.07
CA LEU A 32 -2.09 12.74 -2.20
C LEU A 32 -2.12 14.00 -3.09
N ALA A 33 -2.23 15.19 -2.49
CA ALA A 33 -2.18 16.44 -3.25
C ALA A 33 -0.88 16.59 -4.06
N TYR A 34 0.26 16.21 -3.48
CA TYR A 34 1.54 16.20 -4.19
C TYR A 34 1.54 15.21 -5.37
N GLN A 35 1.06 13.98 -5.19
CA GLN A 35 0.98 12.99 -6.28
C GLN A 35 0.05 13.46 -7.41
N LYS A 36 -1.13 14.02 -7.07
CA LYS A 36 -2.04 14.58 -8.07
C LYS A 36 -1.44 15.77 -8.81
N LYS A 37 -0.61 16.58 -8.14
CA LYS A 37 0.11 17.67 -8.78
C LYS A 37 1.17 17.19 -9.79
N LEU A 38 1.83 16.06 -9.50
CA LEU A 38 2.73 15.41 -10.46
C LEU A 38 1.95 14.84 -11.64
N GLU A 39 0.80 14.22 -11.38
CA GLU A 39 -0.06 13.59 -12.39
C GLU A 39 -0.58 14.57 -13.45
N GLU A 40 -0.71 15.86 -13.13
CA GLU A 40 -1.02 16.92 -14.11
C GLU A 40 -0.02 16.99 -15.27
N LYS A 41 1.22 16.51 -15.07
CA LYS A 41 2.29 16.57 -16.08
C LYS A 41 2.55 15.23 -16.76
N LYS A 42 2.61 14.15 -15.98
CA LYS A 42 2.85 12.77 -16.44
C LYS A 42 2.19 11.81 -15.47
N PRO A 43 1.72 10.63 -15.94
CA PRO A 43 1.25 9.58 -15.04
C PRO A 43 2.26 9.27 -13.93
N VAL A 44 1.73 8.89 -12.78
CA VAL A 44 2.50 8.64 -11.56
C VAL A 44 2.43 7.16 -11.21
N ILE A 45 3.56 6.62 -10.80
CA ILE A 45 3.67 5.39 -10.03
C ILE A 45 4.30 5.78 -8.70
N TYR A 46 3.70 5.36 -7.60
CA TYR A 46 4.38 5.42 -6.31
C TYR A 46 4.33 4.08 -5.60
N CYS A 47 5.42 3.76 -4.92
CA CYS A 47 5.56 2.50 -4.21
C CYS A 47 6.23 2.67 -2.85
N GLY A 48 6.07 1.67 -2.00
CA GLY A 48 6.75 1.58 -0.70
C GLY A 48 5.82 1.07 0.40
N ASP A 49 6.21 1.31 1.65
CA ASP A 49 5.42 0.95 2.83
C ASP A 49 4.47 2.10 3.17
N LEU A 50 3.18 1.84 2.98
CA LEU A 50 2.10 2.79 3.20
C LEU A 50 1.53 2.71 4.62
N ASN A 51 2.02 1.79 5.47
CA ASN A 51 1.60 1.64 6.85
C ASN A 51 0.06 1.61 7.01
N VAL A 52 -0.64 0.93 6.09
CA VAL A 52 -2.09 0.72 6.14
C VAL A 52 -2.45 -0.56 5.41
N ALA A 53 -3.27 -1.41 6.01
CA ALA A 53 -4.00 -2.47 5.33
C ALA A 53 -5.39 -1.90 4.97
N HIS A 54 -5.78 -1.89 3.69
CA HIS A 54 -6.99 -1.17 3.28
C HIS A 54 -8.28 -1.90 3.67
N GLN A 55 -8.37 -3.17 3.32
CA GLN A 55 -9.55 -4.01 3.52
C GLN A 55 -9.27 -5.13 4.53
N GLU A 56 -10.33 -5.76 5.04
CA GLU A 56 -10.17 -6.91 5.96
C GLU A 56 -9.39 -8.08 5.33
N ILE A 57 -9.44 -8.22 4.02
CA ILE A 57 -8.66 -9.22 3.26
C ILE A 57 -7.16 -8.91 3.20
N ASP A 58 -6.74 -7.72 3.62
CA ASP A 58 -5.35 -7.25 3.60
C ASP A 58 -4.57 -7.56 4.88
N LEU A 59 -5.18 -8.23 5.87
CA LEU A 59 -4.50 -8.66 7.08
C LEU A 59 -5.13 -9.91 7.69
N LYS A 60 -4.33 -10.69 8.41
CA LYS A 60 -4.80 -11.97 8.96
C LYS A 60 -5.89 -11.84 10.03
N ASN A 61 -5.85 -10.77 10.84
CA ASN A 61 -6.69 -10.62 12.02
C ASN A 61 -7.35 -9.22 12.08
N PRO A 62 -8.29 -8.90 11.17
CA PRO A 62 -8.92 -7.56 11.10
C PRO A 62 -9.61 -7.18 12.41
N LYS A 63 -10.40 -8.08 12.99
CA LYS A 63 -11.23 -7.82 14.19
C LYS A 63 -10.42 -7.37 15.40
N SER A 64 -9.23 -7.92 15.61
CA SER A 64 -8.38 -7.55 16.75
C SER A 64 -7.49 -6.33 16.47
N ASN A 65 -7.52 -5.79 15.25
CA ASN A 65 -6.63 -4.73 14.81
C ASN A 65 -7.33 -3.46 14.36
N HIS A 66 -8.67 -3.42 14.32
CA HIS A 66 -9.49 -2.28 13.88
C HIS A 66 -9.15 -0.94 14.55
N HIS A 67 -8.53 -0.94 15.73
CA HIS A 67 -8.07 0.29 16.41
C HIS A 67 -6.56 0.32 16.67
N ASN A 68 -5.79 -0.44 15.91
CA ASN A 68 -4.32 -0.42 15.92
C ASN A 68 -3.80 0.38 14.72
N ALA A 69 -2.63 1.00 14.89
CA ALA A 69 -1.94 1.67 13.80
C ALA A 69 -1.77 0.74 12.60
N GLY A 70 -2.21 1.21 11.43
CA GLY A 70 -2.24 0.47 10.18
C GLY A 70 -3.60 -0.14 9.82
N PHE A 71 -4.60 -0.11 10.71
CA PHE A 71 -5.95 -0.61 10.41
C PHE A 71 -7.08 0.17 11.10
N THR A 72 -6.82 1.44 11.44
CA THR A 72 -7.87 2.37 11.89
C THR A 72 -8.82 2.74 10.73
N ASP A 73 -10.04 3.14 11.06
CA ASP A 73 -10.98 3.64 10.03
C ASP A 73 -10.41 4.86 9.32
N GLU A 74 -9.76 5.76 10.07
CA GLU A 74 -9.17 6.98 9.52
C GLU A 74 -8.04 6.69 8.51
N GLU A 75 -7.13 5.76 8.81
CA GLU A 75 -6.08 5.34 7.87
C GLU A 75 -6.67 4.67 6.61
N ARG A 76 -7.68 3.81 6.79
CA ARG A 76 -8.36 3.10 5.69
C ARG A 76 -9.16 4.05 4.80
N ASP A 77 -9.80 5.06 5.39
CA ASP A 77 -10.55 6.09 4.68
C ASP A 77 -9.62 6.99 3.86
N LYS A 78 -8.42 7.31 4.37
CA LYS A 78 -7.41 8.02 3.57
C LYS A 78 -6.94 7.20 2.37
N PHE A 79 -6.72 5.90 2.54
CA PHE A 79 -6.41 5.03 1.40
C PHE A 79 -7.60 4.91 0.42
N THR A 80 -8.84 4.88 0.93
CA THR A 80 -10.04 4.95 0.08
C THR A 80 -10.10 6.25 -0.72
N ALA A 81 -9.72 7.38 -0.13
CA ALA A 81 -9.64 8.67 -0.82
C ALA A 81 -8.60 8.66 -1.95
N VAL A 82 -7.46 7.99 -1.77
CA VAL A 82 -6.47 7.76 -2.83
C VAL A 82 -7.10 7.06 -4.03
N LEU A 83 -7.83 5.95 -3.81
CA LEU A 83 -8.47 5.20 -4.89
C LEU A 83 -9.58 6.01 -5.57
N ASN A 84 -10.40 6.70 -4.79
CA ASN A 84 -11.46 7.59 -5.29
C ASN A 84 -10.90 8.78 -6.10
N ALA A 85 -9.66 9.18 -5.85
CA ALA A 85 -8.95 10.17 -6.65
C ALA A 85 -8.46 9.61 -8.01
N GLY A 86 -8.83 8.38 -8.38
CA GLY A 86 -8.50 7.77 -9.67
C GLY A 86 -7.15 7.05 -9.70
N MET A 87 -6.58 6.74 -8.53
CA MET A 87 -5.39 5.91 -8.43
C MET A 87 -5.77 4.42 -8.35
N ILE A 88 -4.88 3.54 -8.79
CA ILE A 88 -5.07 2.09 -8.83
C ILE A 88 -4.16 1.42 -7.80
N ASP A 89 -4.73 0.64 -6.87
CA ASP A 89 -3.99 -0.40 -6.16
C ASP A 89 -3.73 -1.57 -7.12
N THR A 90 -2.50 -1.70 -7.61
CA THR A 90 -2.17 -2.67 -8.67
C THR A 90 -2.33 -4.12 -8.22
N TRP A 91 -2.08 -4.43 -6.94
CA TRP A 91 -2.29 -5.78 -6.43
C TRP A 91 -3.77 -6.16 -6.48
N ARG A 92 -4.64 -5.26 -6.00
CA ARG A 92 -6.09 -5.49 -6.00
C ARG A 92 -6.72 -5.36 -7.38
N TYR A 93 -6.08 -4.66 -8.31
CA TYR A 93 -6.48 -4.67 -9.72
C TYR A 93 -6.40 -6.08 -10.33
N PHE A 94 -5.30 -6.80 -10.09
CA PHE A 94 -5.13 -8.17 -10.61
C PHE A 94 -5.77 -9.25 -9.72
N TYR A 95 -5.79 -9.04 -8.41
CA TYR A 95 -6.23 -10.02 -7.42
C TYR A 95 -7.23 -9.40 -6.43
N PRO A 96 -8.44 -9.02 -6.90
CA PRO A 96 -9.39 -8.24 -6.10
C PRO A 96 -9.86 -8.95 -4.83
N GLU A 97 -10.00 -10.27 -4.89
CA GLU A 97 -10.55 -11.08 -3.79
C GLU A 97 -9.52 -12.02 -3.14
N LEU A 98 -8.25 -11.98 -3.58
CA LEU A 98 -7.24 -12.91 -3.09
C LEU A 98 -6.83 -12.56 -1.65
N GLU A 99 -7.16 -13.45 -0.72
CA GLU A 99 -6.77 -13.36 0.68
C GLU A 99 -5.44 -14.05 0.96
N GLY A 100 -4.83 -13.75 2.11
CA GLY A 100 -3.71 -14.53 2.64
C GLY A 100 -2.34 -14.24 2.03
N VAL A 101 -2.23 -13.23 1.15
CA VAL A 101 -0.95 -12.75 0.62
C VAL A 101 -0.64 -11.40 1.25
N TYR A 102 0.47 -11.34 1.98
CA TYR A 102 0.88 -10.20 2.80
C TYR A 102 2.29 -9.77 2.43
N SER A 103 2.65 -8.54 2.80
CA SER A 103 3.98 -7.98 2.57
C SER A 103 4.77 -7.77 3.86
N TRP A 104 4.12 -7.79 5.01
CA TRP A 104 4.73 -7.59 6.33
C TRP A 104 4.28 -8.64 7.34
N TRP A 105 5.21 -9.09 8.20
CA TRP A 105 4.94 -9.95 9.34
C TRP A 105 5.83 -9.58 10.52
N SER A 106 5.25 -9.45 11.71
CA SER A 106 6.06 -9.24 12.92
C SER A 106 7.11 -10.34 13.11
N TYR A 107 8.33 -9.96 13.49
CA TYR A 107 9.34 -10.92 13.95
C TYR A 107 8.93 -11.70 15.19
N ARG A 108 7.94 -11.20 15.95
CA ARG A 108 7.45 -11.87 17.17
C ARG A 108 6.59 -13.08 16.81
N PHE A 109 6.56 -14.06 17.70
CA PHE A 109 5.65 -15.21 17.65
C PHE A 109 5.71 -16.08 16.38
N ARG A 110 6.79 -15.94 15.59
CA ARG A 110 6.97 -16.58 14.29
C ARG A 110 5.80 -16.26 13.34
N ALA A 111 5.41 -14.97 13.27
CA ALA A 111 4.22 -14.56 12.53
C ALA A 111 4.32 -14.90 11.03
N ARG A 112 5.52 -14.77 10.43
CA ARG A 112 5.75 -15.12 9.02
C ARG A 112 5.54 -16.61 8.73
N GLU A 113 6.06 -17.50 9.58
CA GLU A 113 5.83 -18.95 9.48
C GLU A 113 4.35 -19.32 9.57
N LYS A 114 3.58 -18.59 10.39
CA LYS A 114 2.14 -18.80 10.59
C LYS A 114 1.26 -18.03 9.59
N ASN A 115 1.89 -17.28 8.68
CA ASN A 115 1.25 -16.33 7.80
C ASN A 115 0.27 -15.36 8.51
N ALA A 116 0.66 -14.88 9.70
CA ALA A 116 -0.05 -13.85 10.44
C ALA A 116 0.45 -12.46 10.04
N GLY A 117 0.17 -12.08 8.79
CA GLY A 117 0.72 -10.90 8.14
C GLY A 117 -0.30 -9.83 7.78
N TRP A 118 0.23 -8.77 7.18
CA TRP A 118 -0.47 -7.59 6.69
C TRP A 118 0.09 -7.20 5.32
N ARG A 119 -0.77 -6.75 4.41
CA ARG A 119 -0.37 -6.13 3.15
C ARG A 119 -0.36 -4.62 3.37
N ILE A 120 0.83 -4.08 3.60
CA ILE A 120 1.05 -2.65 3.85
C ILE A 120 2.03 -2.01 2.87
N ASP A 121 2.64 -2.82 1.99
CA ASP A 121 3.50 -2.37 0.92
C ASP A 121 2.73 -2.41 -0.41
N TYR A 122 2.80 -1.33 -1.16
CA TYR A 122 1.97 -1.14 -2.36
C TYR A 122 2.79 -0.64 -3.54
N VAL A 123 2.28 -0.92 -4.74
CA VAL A 123 2.56 -0.14 -5.94
C VAL A 123 1.23 0.46 -6.40
N ILE A 124 1.12 1.78 -6.34
CA ILE A 124 -0.06 2.54 -6.74
C ILE A 124 0.24 3.28 -8.05
N THR A 125 -0.68 3.21 -9.01
CA THR A 125 -0.49 3.86 -10.32
C THR A 125 -1.64 4.81 -10.66
N SER A 126 -1.35 5.81 -11.48
CA SER A 126 -2.36 6.58 -12.20
C SER A 126 -3.21 5.69 -13.11
N LYS A 127 -4.51 5.98 -13.22
CA LYS A 127 -5.44 5.28 -14.14
C LYS A 127 -4.97 5.29 -15.59
N ALA A 128 -4.26 6.33 -16.02
CA ALA A 128 -3.71 6.45 -17.38
C ALA A 128 -2.73 5.31 -17.76
N LEU A 129 -2.16 4.59 -16.78
CA LEU A 129 -1.26 3.46 -17.00
C LEU A 129 -1.98 2.10 -17.03
N GLU A 130 -3.31 2.07 -16.87
CA GLU A 130 -4.09 0.82 -16.75
C GLU A 130 -3.85 -0.17 -17.90
N SER A 131 -3.85 0.30 -19.15
CA SER A 131 -3.64 -0.56 -20.33
C SER A 131 -2.24 -1.18 -20.38
N ARG A 132 -1.28 -0.57 -19.68
CA ARG A 132 0.11 -1.02 -19.58
C ARG A 132 0.35 -1.95 -18.39
N LEU A 133 -0.59 -2.11 -17.47
CA LEU A 133 -0.43 -3.05 -16.35
C LEU A 133 -0.35 -4.48 -16.89
N GLU A 134 0.72 -5.20 -16.54
CA GLU A 134 0.92 -6.60 -16.94
C GLU A 134 0.77 -7.56 -15.77
N GLU A 135 1.46 -7.30 -14.66
CA GLU A 135 1.46 -8.20 -13.50
C GLU A 135 1.86 -7.45 -12.21
N ALA A 136 1.22 -7.74 -11.09
CA ALA A 136 1.65 -7.29 -9.76
C ALA A 136 2.19 -8.49 -8.95
N LYS A 137 3.24 -8.28 -8.15
CA LYS A 137 3.90 -9.34 -7.36
C LYS A 137 4.12 -8.95 -5.91
N ILE A 138 3.99 -9.94 -5.03
CA ILE A 138 4.41 -9.89 -3.63
C ILE A 138 5.35 -11.09 -3.41
N TYR A 139 6.64 -10.82 -3.21
CA TYR A 139 7.70 -11.82 -3.23
C TYR A 139 7.90 -12.46 -1.84
N THR A 140 6.87 -13.16 -1.36
CA THR A 140 6.77 -13.71 0.01
C THR A 140 7.92 -14.65 0.40
N GLU A 141 8.61 -15.23 -0.58
CA GLU A 141 9.77 -16.10 -0.41
C GLU A 141 11.08 -15.35 -0.12
N ILE A 142 11.15 -14.06 -0.42
CA ILE A 142 12.38 -13.26 -0.21
C ILE A 142 12.49 -12.84 1.25
N MET A 143 13.54 -13.34 1.91
CA MET A 143 13.83 -13.09 3.32
C MET A 143 14.84 -11.95 3.50
N GLY A 144 14.93 -11.40 4.71
CA GLY A 144 15.94 -10.40 5.10
C GLY A 144 15.38 -9.21 5.87
N SER A 145 14.08 -8.95 5.73
CA SER A 145 13.31 -7.94 6.47
C SER A 145 12.05 -8.59 7.06
N ASP A 146 11.37 -7.89 7.98
CA ASP A 146 10.00 -8.19 8.39
C ASP A 146 9.00 -7.91 7.26
N HIS A 147 9.43 -7.12 6.27
CA HIS A 147 8.77 -6.98 4.98
C HIS A 147 9.34 -7.95 3.93
N CYS A 148 8.57 -8.21 2.87
CA CYS A 148 9.06 -8.74 1.61
C CYS A 148 8.86 -7.72 0.46
N PRO A 149 9.63 -7.81 -0.63
CA PRO A 149 9.47 -6.90 -1.75
C PRO A 149 8.08 -7.02 -2.41
N VAL A 150 7.63 -5.91 -3.01
CA VAL A 150 6.47 -5.85 -3.90
C VAL A 150 6.90 -5.27 -5.25
N GLY A 151 6.23 -5.65 -6.33
CA GLY A 151 6.62 -5.26 -7.68
C GLY A 151 5.46 -5.13 -8.65
N LEU A 152 5.71 -4.41 -9.74
CA LEU A 152 4.80 -4.22 -10.86
C LEU A 152 5.59 -4.41 -12.15
N ILE A 153 5.03 -5.19 -13.08
CA ILE A 153 5.49 -5.32 -14.45
C ILE A 153 4.56 -4.48 -15.33
N LEU A 154 5.17 -3.64 -16.17
CA LEU A 154 4.48 -2.86 -17.18
C LEU A 154 4.85 -3.39 -18.56
N LYS A 155 3.88 -3.40 -19.47
CA LYS A 155 4.13 -3.62 -20.89
C LYS A 155 4.97 -2.48 -21.44
N ASP A 156 5.91 -2.85 -22.29
CA ASP A 156 6.52 -1.93 -23.25
C ASP A 156 5.43 -1.41 -24.20
N GLU A 157 5.62 -0.20 -24.73
CA GLU A 157 4.72 0.39 -25.72
C GLU A 157 4.81 -0.30 -27.08
#